data_AF-A0A0J8RRI7-F1
#
_entry.id   AF-A0A0J8RRI7-F1
#
_cell.length_a   1.000
_cell.length_b   1.000
_cell.length_c   1.000
_cell.angle_alpha   90.00
_cell.angle_beta   90.00
_cell.angle_gamma   90.00
#
_symmetry.space_group_name_H-M   'P 1'
#
loop_
_entity.id
_entity.type
_entity.pdbx_description
1 polymer ?
#
loop_
_entity_poly.entity_id
_entity_poly.type
_entity_poly.pdbx_seq_one_letter_code
_entity_poly.pdbx_strand_id
1 'polypeptide(L)'
;MASNKIVIIGGGVIGLTTAYLLSKDKSNVITVAAKHMPGDYDVEYCSPWAGANFLPVGAPGSAHAKWEANTWPVFEDLARNNPEAGIHFQDSIIYNRLKDASSDTAVWFKELINPNPWYKDIVPDFRPIPKEKLPHGFDNGSCFTSVCLNAPVYLAWLVSQCRKNGVVFKRAVFTHIVDAAGAHHSGQKADVVVNCTGSIFQVSGRC
;
A
#
# COMPACT_ATOMS: atom_id res chain seq x y z
N MET A 1 -16.29 -3.91 -28.67
CA MET A 1 -15.52 -4.91 -27.89
C MET A 1 -16.34 -5.24 -26.65
N ALA A 2 -16.30 -6.49 -26.17
CA ALA A 2 -16.94 -6.85 -24.91
C ALA A 2 -16.23 -6.12 -23.76
N SER A 3 -17.00 -5.57 -22.82
CA SER A 3 -16.49 -4.85 -21.65
C SER A 3 -16.55 -5.74 -20.42
N ASN A 4 -15.46 -5.85 -19.66
CA ASN A 4 -15.43 -6.53 -18.37
C ASN A 4 -15.98 -5.60 -17.29
N LYS A 5 -17.08 -5.98 -16.64
CA LYS A 5 -17.69 -5.23 -15.53
C LYS A 5 -17.06 -5.70 -14.23
N ILE A 6 -16.30 -4.83 -13.58
CA ILE A 6 -15.55 -5.16 -12.37
C ILE A 6 -16.09 -4.35 -11.20
N VAL A 7 -16.39 -5.03 -10.10
CA VAL A 7 -16.66 -4.37 -8.81
C VAL A 7 -15.47 -4.59 -7.90
N ILE A 8 -14.90 -3.51 -7.39
CA ILE A 8 -13.85 -3.55 -6.37
C ILE A 8 -14.49 -3.13 -5.05
N ILE A 9 -14.40 -3.98 -4.04
CA ILE A 9 -14.92 -3.67 -2.70
C ILE A 9 -13.80 -3.17 -1.78
N GLY A 10 -13.94 -1.93 -1.30
CA GLY A 10 -12.98 -1.28 -0.41
C GLY A 10 -12.35 -0.02 -1.00
N GLY A 11 -12.41 1.08 -0.24
CA GLY A 11 -11.87 2.39 -0.60
C GLY A 11 -10.48 2.67 -0.05
N GLY A 12 -9.75 1.65 0.44
CA GLY A 12 -8.38 1.78 0.94
C GLY A 12 -7.33 1.73 -0.16
N VAL A 13 -6.07 1.94 0.20
CA VAL A 13 -4.95 2.02 -0.75
C VAL A 13 -4.88 0.81 -1.69
N ILE A 14 -5.18 -0.40 -1.20
CA ILE A 14 -5.21 -1.63 -2.01
C ILE A 14 -6.32 -1.56 -3.06
N GLY A 15 -7.54 -1.22 -2.66
CA GLY A 15 -8.69 -1.12 -3.57
C GLY A 15 -8.49 -0.02 -4.61
N LEU A 16 -8.01 1.15 -4.17
CA LEU A 16 -7.77 2.29 -5.04
C LEU A 16 -6.63 2.05 -6.04
N THR A 17 -5.51 1.48 -5.59
CA THR A 17 -4.38 1.14 -6.48
C THR A 17 -4.79 0.08 -7.50
N THR A 18 -5.53 -0.93 -7.06
CA THR A 18 -6.06 -1.98 -7.94
C THR A 18 -7.03 -1.40 -8.98
N ALA A 19 -7.95 -0.53 -8.56
CA ALA A 19 -8.88 0.17 -9.45
C ALA A 19 -8.13 1.00 -10.48
N TYR A 20 -7.12 1.77 -10.03
CA TYR A 20 -6.32 2.60 -10.90
C TYR A 20 -5.59 1.76 -11.96
N LEU A 21 -4.91 0.69 -11.56
CA LEU A 21 -4.18 -0.17 -12.49
C LEU A 21 -5.11 -0.86 -13.49
N LEU A 22 -6.24 -1.43 -13.04
CA LEU A 22 -7.22 -2.06 -13.92
C LEU A 22 -7.87 -1.07 -14.89
N SER A 23 -8.07 0.18 -14.47
CA SER A 23 -8.71 1.24 -15.28
C SER A 23 -7.85 1.72 -16.46
N LYS A 24 -6.57 1.35 -16.50
CA LYS A 24 -5.68 1.64 -17.62
C LYS A 24 -6.06 0.83 -18.87
N ASP A 25 -6.66 -0.34 -18.67
CA ASP A 25 -7.23 -1.15 -19.75
C ASP A 25 -8.67 -0.71 -20.02
N LYS A 26 -8.91 -0.20 -21.24
CA LYS A 26 -10.21 0.34 -21.67
C LYS A 26 -11.30 -0.72 -21.85
N SER A 27 -10.96 -2.00 -21.84
CA SER A 27 -11.93 -3.09 -21.80
C SER A 27 -12.59 -3.23 -20.42
N ASN A 28 -12.00 -2.67 -19.36
CA ASN A 28 -12.52 -2.75 -18.01
C ASN A 28 -13.43 -1.54 -17.70
N VAL A 29 -14.66 -1.84 -17.27
CA VAL A 29 -15.61 -0.87 -16.71
C VAL A 29 -15.70 -1.15 -15.23
N ILE A 30 -15.32 -0.17 -14.40
CA ILE A 30 -15.00 -0.42 -13.00
C ILE A 30 -15.91 0.39 -12.07
N THR A 31 -16.42 -0.27 -11.04
CA THR A 31 -17.09 0.35 -9.90
C THR A 31 -16.31 0.08 -8.62
N VAL A 32 -15.90 1.11 -7.89
CA VAL A 32 -15.39 0.99 -6.52
C VAL A 32 -16.56 1.18 -5.57
N ALA A 33 -16.92 0.14 -4.82
CA ALA A 33 -18.01 0.14 -3.87
C ALA A 33 -17.46 -0.04 -2.45
N ALA A 34 -17.62 0.95 -1.56
CA ALA A 34 -17.01 0.89 -0.23
C ALA A 34 -17.85 1.56 0.86
N LYS A 35 -17.73 1.03 2.08
CA LYS A 35 -18.30 1.64 3.30
C LYS A 35 -17.61 2.97 3.58
N HIS A 36 -16.28 2.96 3.63
CA HIS A 36 -15.42 4.11 3.87
C HIS A 36 -14.65 4.50 2.60
N MET A 37 -14.47 5.81 2.39
CA MET A 37 -13.77 6.40 1.26
C MET A 37 -12.72 7.41 1.75
N PRO A 38 -11.76 7.81 0.90
CA PRO A 38 -10.81 8.87 1.25
C PRO A 38 -11.53 10.13 1.72
N GLY A 39 -11.11 10.65 2.88
CA GLY A 39 -11.78 11.72 3.62
C GLY A 39 -12.47 11.25 4.91
N ASP A 40 -12.78 9.97 5.03
CA ASP A 40 -13.30 9.41 6.28
C ASP A 40 -12.17 8.98 7.23
N TYR A 41 -12.48 9.03 8.53
CA TYR A 41 -11.67 8.45 9.59
C TYR A 41 -12.54 7.51 10.41
N ASP A 42 -12.18 6.23 10.45
CA ASP A 42 -12.92 5.20 11.17
C ASP A 42 -11.95 4.05 11.54
N VAL A 43 -12.20 3.37 12.66
CA VAL A 43 -11.36 2.25 13.13
C VAL A 43 -11.36 1.07 12.15
N GLU A 44 -12.45 0.91 11.40
CA GLU A 44 -12.56 -0.12 10.37
C GLU A 44 -11.84 0.27 9.07
N TYR A 45 -11.36 1.51 8.94
CA TYR A 45 -10.69 2.02 7.75
C TYR A 45 -9.22 2.32 8.03
N CYS A 46 -8.34 1.34 7.80
CA CYS A 46 -6.92 1.41 8.17
C CYS A 46 -6.11 2.46 7.39
N SER A 47 -6.38 2.63 6.08
CA SER A 47 -5.54 3.45 5.19
C SER A 47 -5.26 4.89 5.66
N PRO A 48 -6.22 5.68 6.16
CA PRO A 48 -5.95 7.05 6.63
C PRO A 48 -5.13 7.13 7.93
N TRP A 49 -4.97 6.04 8.68
CA TRP A 49 -4.18 6.01 9.93
C TRP A 49 -2.70 5.74 9.70
N ALA A 50 -2.32 5.31 8.50
CA ALA A 50 -0.94 4.97 8.18
C ALA A 50 -0.05 6.22 8.18
N GLY A 51 1.24 6.02 8.48
CA GLY A 51 2.26 7.08 8.48
C GLY A 51 2.29 7.89 7.18
N ALA A 52 2.62 7.34 6.00
CA ALA A 52 3.19 6.04 5.68
C ALA A 52 4.60 6.24 5.07
N ASN A 53 5.42 5.20 5.02
CA ASN A 53 6.78 5.26 4.44
C ASN A 53 7.11 3.99 3.67
N PHE A 54 8.24 3.99 2.96
CA PHE A 54 8.80 2.80 2.34
C PHE A 54 9.99 2.27 3.17
N LEU A 55 9.74 1.28 4.01
CA LEU A 55 10.77 0.62 4.81
C LEU A 55 10.61 -0.90 4.65
N PRO A 56 11.35 -1.55 3.73
CA PRO A 56 11.11 -2.94 3.39
C PRO A 56 11.33 -3.91 4.55
N VAL A 57 10.40 -4.83 4.74
CA VAL A 57 10.46 -5.89 5.77
C VAL A 57 10.34 -7.30 5.19
N GLY A 58 9.97 -7.43 3.92
CA GLY A 58 9.85 -8.72 3.25
C GLY A 58 11.16 -9.48 3.19
N ALA A 59 11.14 -10.75 3.57
CA ALA A 59 12.33 -11.61 3.46
C ALA A 59 12.76 -11.79 1.99
N PRO A 60 14.06 -11.90 1.69
CA PRO A 60 14.56 -12.15 0.34
C PRO A 60 13.87 -13.35 -0.31
N GLY A 61 13.43 -13.20 -1.57
CA GLY A 61 12.73 -14.24 -2.32
C GLY A 61 11.25 -14.43 -1.95
N SER A 62 10.73 -13.74 -0.93
CA SER A 62 9.30 -13.78 -0.59
C SER A 62 8.46 -12.97 -1.56
N ALA A 63 7.15 -13.28 -1.61
CA ALA A 63 6.19 -12.46 -2.34
C ALA A 63 6.14 -11.01 -1.82
N HIS A 64 6.33 -10.82 -0.51
CA HIS A 64 6.33 -9.50 0.12
C HIS A 64 7.49 -8.64 -0.40
N ALA A 65 8.71 -9.17 -0.40
CA ALA A 65 9.88 -8.48 -0.95
C ALA A 65 9.70 -8.14 -2.44
N LYS A 66 9.08 -9.06 -3.20
CA LYS A 66 8.76 -8.79 -4.61
C LYS A 66 7.77 -7.64 -4.78
N TRP A 67 6.74 -7.56 -3.95
CA TRP A 67 5.78 -6.44 -4.00
C TRP A 67 6.43 -5.13 -3.57
N GLU A 68 7.25 -5.12 -2.52
CA GLU A 68 8.01 -3.95 -2.08
C GLU A 68 8.95 -3.47 -3.19
N ALA A 69 9.75 -4.37 -3.78
CA ALA A 69 10.65 -4.05 -4.88
C ALA A 69 9.93 -3.48 -6.10
N ASN A 70 8.77 -4.05 -6.47
CA ASN A 70 7.96 -3.56 -7.59
C ASN A 70 7.26 -2.23 -7.30
N THR A 71 7.06 -1.88 -6.02
CA THR A 71 6.39 -0.64 -5.62
C THR A 71 7.36 0.54 -5.63
N TRP A 72 8.64 0.30 -5.30
CA TRP A 72 9.63 1.38 -5.22
C TRP A 72 9.71 2.27 -6.47
N PRO A 73 9.87 1.73 -7.70
CA PRO A 73 9.97 2.58 -8.89
C PRO A 73 8.74 3.48 -9.11
N VAL A 74 7.55 3.02 -8.67
CA VAL A 74 6.32 3.81 -8.74
C VAL A 74 6.37 4.96 -7.74
N PHE A 75 6.79 4.70 -6.50
CA PHE A 75 6.94 5.76 -5.50
C PHE A 75 8.03 6.76 -5.86
N GLU A 76 9.14 6.29 -6.41
CA GLU A 76 10.21 7.15 -6.89
C GLU A 76 9.72 8.08 -8.01
N ASP A 77 9.03 7.52 -9.02
CA ASP A 77 8.45 8.29 -10.12
C ASP A 77 7.45 9.33 -9.62
N LEU A 78 6.52 8.93 -8.73
CA LEU A 78 5.53 9.86 -8.18
C LEU A 78 6.18 10.97 -7.34
N ALA A 79 7.19 10.66 -6.53
CA ALA A 79 7.91 11.65 -5.74
C ALA A 79 8.67 12.66 -6.61
N ARG A 80 9.16 12.25 -7.79
CA ARG A 80 9.87 13.13 -8.73
C ARG A 80 8.92 13.94 -9.61
N ASN A 81 7.87 13.31 -10.11
CA ASN A 81 7.12 13.80 -11.27
C ASN A 81 5.66 14.17 -10.94
N ASN A 82 5.15 13.80 -9.76
CA ASN A 82 3.77 14.04 -9.34
C ASN A 82 3.69 14.57 -7.89
N PRO A 83 4.16 15.81 -7.63
CA PRO A 83 4.13 16.38 -6.28
C PRO A 83 2.70 16.45 -5.70
N GLU A 84 1.68 16.51 -6.55
CA GLU A 84 0.28 16.50 -6.14
C GLU A 84 -0.19 15.15 -5.57
N ALA A 85 0.60 14.08 -5.70
CA ALA A 85 0.35 12.78 -5.07
C ALA A 85 0.69 12.78 -3.57
N GLY A 86 1.37 13.82 -3.05
CA GLY A 86 1.72 13.91 -1.64
C GLY A 86 2.79 12.92 -1.17
N ILE A 87 3.66 12.50 -2.08
CA ILE A 87 4.84 11.66 -1.80
C ILE A 87 6.08 12.52 -1.98
N HIS A 88 7.01 12.47 -1.03
CA HIS A 88 8.31 13.11 -1.17
C HIS A 88 9.43 12.18 -0.73
N PHE A 89 10.66 12.49 -1.14
CA PHE A 89 11.85 11.83 -0.61
C PHE A 89 12.16 12.30 0.80
N GLN A 90 12.68 11.40 1.64
CA GLN A 90 13.21 11.68 2.98
C GLN A 90 14.46 10.84 3.24
N ASP A 91 15.43 11.44 3.91
CA ASP A 91 16.53 10.69 4.48
C ASP A 91 16.01 9.82 5.62
N SER A 92 16.27 8.53 5.51
CA SER A 92 15.88 7.52 6.50
C SER A 92 17.11 7.00 7.21
N ILE A 93 17.01 6.90 8.53
CA ILE A 93 18.07 6.32 9.38
C ILE A 93 17.46 5.21 10.21
N ILE A 94 17.98 4.00 10.05
CA ILE A 94 17.56 2.81 10.78
C ILE A 94 18.66 2.43 11.75
N TYR A 95 18.26 2.20 13.00
CA TYR A 95 19.15 1.77 14.06
C TYR A 95 18.66 0.46 14.67
N ASN A 96 19.57 -0.51 14.78
CA ASN A 96 19.30 -1.78 15.45
C ASN A 96 19.94 -1.78 16.84
N ARG A 97 19.15 -1.99 17.90
CA ARG A 97 19.65 -2.01 19.28
C ARG A 97 19.99 -3.44 19.69
N LEU A 98 21.11 -3.62 20.38
CA LEU A 98 21.53 -4.94 20.91
C LEU A 98 20.46 -5.55 21.83
N LYS A 99 19.80 -4.72 22.65
CA LYS A 99 18.75 -5.17 23.59
C LYS A 99 17.50 -5.72 22.93
N ASP A 100 17.27 -5.41 21.64
CA ASP A 100 16.06 -5.82 20.91
C ASP A 100 16.30 -7.10 20.11
N ALA A 101 17.52 -7.66 20.11
CA ALA A 101 17.92 -8.75 19.22
C ALA A 101 17.03 -10.01 19.29
N SER A 102 16.40 -10.27 20.44
CA SER A 102 15.49 -11.39 20.67
C SER A 102 14.01 -11.00 20.74
N SER A 103 13.65 -9.78 20.34
CA SER A 103 12.27 -9.30 20.37
C SER A 103 11.49 -9.71 19.11
N ASP A 104 10.17 -9.84 19.22
CA ASP A 104 9.29 -10.06 18.07
C ASP A 104 9.42 -8.94 17.02
N THR A 105 9.73 -7.72 17.47
CA THR A 105 10.01 -6.58 16.58
C THR A 105 11.26 -6.84 15.73
N ALA A 106 12.35 -7.35 16.31
CA ALA A 106 13.55 -7.69 15.55
C ALA A 106 13.30 -8.85 14.56
N VAL A 107 12.40 -9.78 14.90
CA VAL A 107 11.98 -10.84 13.97
C VAL A 107 11.19 -10.25 12.80
N TRP A 108 10.21 -9.39 13.06
CA TRP A 108 9.38 -8.78 12.02
C TRP A 108 10.17 -7.85 11.10
N PHE A 109 11.07 -7.03 11.66
CA PHE A 109 11.90 -6.07 10.94
C PHE A 109 13.25 -6.65 10.52
N LYS A 110 13.44 -7.97 10.58
CA LYS A 110 14.75 -8.63 10.38
C LYS A 110 15.45 -8.18 9.11
N GLU A 111 14.71 -8.03 8.01
CA GLU A 111 15.30 -7.56 6.75
C GLU A 111 15.60 -6.05 6.78
N LEU A 112 14.74 -5.24 7.38
CA LEU A 112 14.97 -3.79 7.52
C LEU A 112 16.26 -3.49 8.29
N ILE A 113 16.54 -4.25 9.35
CA ILE A 113 17.71 -4.09 10.23
C ILE A 113 18.93 -4.93 9.81
N ASN A 114 18.84 -5.62 8.66
CA ASN A 114 19.95 -6.42 8.14
C ASN A 114 21.08 -5.49 7.66
N PRO A 115 22.36 -5.70 8.05
CA PRO A 115 23.49 -4.90 7.58
C PRO A 115 23.73 -4.95 6.05
N ASN A 116 23.25 -6.01 5.40
CA ASN A 116 23.34 -6.20 3.95
C ASN A 116 21.98 -6.66 3.39
N PRO A 117 20.98 -5.76 3.37
CA PRO A 117 19.63 -6.11 2.96
C PRO A 117 19.47 -6.13 1.44
N TRP A 118 18.45 -6.80 0.91
CA TRP A 118 18.20 -6.83 -0.54
C TRP A 118 17.83 -5.46 -1.12
N TYR A 119 17.18 -4.59 -0.34
CA TYR A 119 16.69 -3.30 -0.82
C TYR A 119 17.79 -2.24 -1.00
N LYS A 120 19.01 -2.51 -0.50
CA LYS A 120 20.16 -1.60 -0.62
C LYS A 120 20.51 -1.22 -2.06
N ASP A 121 20.17 -2.11 -3.00
CA ASP A 121 20.47 -1.96 -4.43
C ASP A 121 19.32 -1.26 -5.19
N ILE A 122 18.22 -0.95 -4.48
CA ILE A 122 16.99 -0.34 -5.05
C ILE A 122 16.79 1.08 -4.53
N VAL A 123 17.01 1.29 -3.22
CA VAL A 123 16.89 2.63 -2.62
C VAL A 123 18.16 3.46 -2.87
N PRO A 124 18.04 4.78 -3.11
CA PRO A 124 19.19 5.65 -3.27
C PRO A 124 20.00 5.81 -1.98
N ASP A 125 21.29 6.13 -2.16
CA ASP A 125 22.20 6.59 -1.09
C ASP A 125 22.33 5.65 0.11
N PHE A 126 22.07 4.35 -0.08
CA PHE A 126 22.23 3.34 0.95
C PHE A 126 23.69 3.25 1.42
N ARG A 127 23.87 3.40 2.73
CA ARG A 127 25.17 3.24 3.38
C ARG A 127 25.01 2.76 4.82
N PRO A 128 25.85 1.81 5.27
CA PRO A 128 25.90 1.45 6.68
C PRO A 128 26.50 2.61 7.51
N ILE A 129 26.07 2.74 8.75
CA ILE A 129 26.65 3.69 9.72
C ILE A 129 27.90 3.05 10.32
N PRO A 130 29.08 3.72 10.26
CA PRO A 130 30.29 3.23 10.90
C PRO A 130 30.10 2.96 12.38
N LYS A 131 30.70 1.90 12.90
CA LYS A 131 30.52 1.45 14.29
C LYS A 131 30.91 2.51 15.31
N GLU A 132 31.89 3.35 14.98
CA GLU A 132 32.39 4.45 15.82
C GLU A 132 31.39 5.61 15.94
N LYS A 133 30.44 5.71 15.00
CA LYS A 133 29.36 6.72 15.01
C LYS A 133 28.06 6.19 15.63
N LEU A 134 28.00 4.90 15.95
CA LEU A 134 26.83 4.32 16.60
C LEU A 134 26.77 4.73 18.08
N PRO A 135 25.59 5.09 18.59
CA PRO A 135 25.43 5.28 20.02
C PRO A 135 25.71 3.98 20.79
N HIS A 136 26.08 4.10 22.07
CA HIS A 136 26.29 2.94 22.92
C HIS A 136 25.03 2.06 23.01
N GLY A 137 25.20 0.73 22.90
CA GLY A 137 24.11 -0.24 22.96
C GLY A 137 23.42 -0.54 21.62
N PHE A 138 23.95 -0.03 20.51
CA PHE A 138 23.47 -0.32 19.15
C PHE A 138 24.39 -1.34 18.46
N ASP A 139 23.77 -2.28 17.76
CA ASP A 139 24.45 -3.36 17.04
C ASP A 139 24.94 -2.87 15.67
N ASN A 140 24.02 -2.28 14.91
CA ASN A 140 24.28 -1.75 13.59
C ASN A 140 23.29 -0.61 13.26
N GLY A 141 23.53 0.08 12.16
CA GLY A 141 22.58 1.03 11.59
C GLY A 141 22.87 1.29 10.12
N SER A 142 21.88 1.79 9.41
CA SER A 142 21.96 2.14 8.00
C SER A 142 21.24 3.45 7.73
N CYS A 143 21.62 4.13 6.66
CA CYS A 143 20.89 5.28 6.16
C CYS A 143 20.78 5.22 4.64
N PHE A 144 19.65 5.71 4.14
CA PHE A 144 19.30 5.71 2.72
C PHE A 144 18.20 6.74 2.48
N THR A 145 18.04 7.16 1.23
CA THR A 145 16.89 7.98 0.86
C THR A 145 15.70 7.08 0.58
N SER A 146 14.58 7.34 1.26
CA SER A 146 13.31 6.66 1.06
C SER A 146 12.22 7.67 0.70
N VAL A 147 10.96 7.26 0.75
CA VAL A 147 9.80 8.13 0.62
C VAL A 147 8.95 8.16 1.88
N CYS A 148 8.32 9.30 2.12
CA CYS A 148 7.21 9.45 3.06
C CYS A 148 5.98 9.91 2.27
N LEU A 149 4.82 9.34 2.59
CA LEU A 149 3.55 9.62 1.92
C LEU A 149 2.59 10.27 2.90
N ASN A 150 1.99 11.38 2.52
CA ASN A 150 0.81 11.92 3.19
C ASN A 150 -0.41 11.06 2.78
N ALA A 151 -0.81 10.14 3.65
CA ALA A 151 -1.83 9.14 3.33
C ALA A 151 -3.17 9.75 2.87
N PRO A 152 -3.79 10.73 3.56
CA PRO A 152 -5.01 11.37 3.07
C PRO A 152 -4.87 11.99 1.67
N VAL A 153 -3.76 12.69 1.40
CA VAL A 153 -3.50 13.31 0.08
C VAL A 153 -3.32 12.24 -1.00
N TYR A 154 -2.51 11.21 -0.73
CA TYR A 154 -2.26 10.14 -1.68
C TYR A 154 -3.53 9.33 -2.02
N LEU A 155 -4.37 9.06 -1.02
CA LEU A 155 -5.65 8.39 -1.21
C LEU A 155 -6.61 9.22 -2.09
N ALA A 156 -6.70 10.53 -1.82
CA ALA A 156 -7.50 11.44 -2.65
C ALA A 156 -6.94 11.53 -4.08
N TRP A 157 -5.61 11.57 -4.22
CA TRP A 157 -4.95 11.54 -5.51
C TRP A 157 -5.30 10.28 -6.30
N LEU A 158 -5.24 9.09 -5.70
CA LEU A 158 -5.63 7.84 -6.36
C LEU A 158 -7.10 7.86 -6.83
N VAL A 159 -8.01 8.42 -6.04
CA VAL A 159 -9.41 8.63 -6.47
C VAL A 159 -9.45 9.52 -7.71
N SER A 160 -8.69 10.62 -7.74
CA SER A 160 -8.63 11.51 -8.90
C SER A 160 -8.14 10.79 -10.16
N GLN A 161 -7.11 9.94 -10.05
CA GLN A 161 -6.58 9.17 -11.17
C GLN A 161 -7.57 8.11 -11.66
N CYS A 162 -8.25 7.43 -10.74
CA CYS A 162 -9.34 6.52 -11.07
C CYS A 162 -10.48 7.24 -11.81
N ARG A 163 -10.90 8.42 -11.33
CA ARG A 163 -11.96 9.22 -11.95
C ARG A 163 -11.58 9.68 -13.37
N LYS A 164 -10.34 10.10 -13.60
CA LYS A 164 -9.82 10.44 -14.94
C LYS A 164 -9.96 9.27 -15.92
N ASN A 165 -9.85 8.04 -15.43
CA ASN A 165 -10.02 6.82 -16.23
C ASN A 165 -11.47 6.32 -16.31
N GLY A 166 -12.45 7.04 -15.76
CA GLY A 166 -13.87 6.68 -15.83
C GLY A 166 -14.36 5.72 -14.75
N VAL A 167 -13.57 5.46 -13.71
CA VAL A 167 -14.01 4.64 -12.57
C VAL A 167 -15.14 5.33 -11.82
N VAL A 168 -16.21 4.59 -11.51
CA VAL A 168 -17.34 5.09 -10.72
C VAL A 168 -17.21 4.66 -9.27
N PHE A 169 -17.35 5.60 -8.34
CA PHE A 169 -17.32 5.32 -6.91
C PHE A 169 -18.73 5.37 -6.34
N LYS A 170 -19.04 4.41 -5.45
CA LYS A 170 -20.33 4.28 -4.78
C LYS A 170 -20.12 3.94 -3.31
N ARG A 171 -20.84 4.62 -2.42
CA ARG A 171 -20.96 4.19 -1.02
C ARG A 171 -21.84 2.96 -0.94
N ALA A 172 -21.34 1.89 -0.34
CA ALA A 172 -22.09 0.66 -0.18
C ALA A 172 -21.54 -0.16 0.99
N VAL A 173 -22.43 -0.89 1.67
CA VAL A 173 -22.10 -1.87 2.70
C VAL A 173 -22.64 -3.21 2.24
N PHE A 174 -21.83 -4.26 2.37
CA PHE A 174 -22.20 -5.61 1.99
C PHE A 174 -22.01 -6.53 3.19
N THR A 175 -22.98 -7.40 3.43
CA THR A 175 -22.88 -8.47 4.43
C THR A 175 -22.20 -9.72 3.84
N HIS A 176 -22.30 -9.91 2.51
CA HIS A 176 -21.66 -11.01 1.81
C HIS A 176 -21.03 -10.55 0.48
N ILE A 177 -19.91 -11.15 0.09
CA ILE A 177 -19.16 -10.76 -1.12
C ILE A 177 -19.98 -10.94 -2.41
N VAL A 178 -20.88 -11.91 -2.45
CA VAL A 178 -21.73 -12.18 -3.62
C VAL A 178 -22.66 -11.01 -3.93
N ASP A 179 -23.12 -10.28 -2.92
CA ASP A 179 -24.03 -9.14 -3.09
C ASP A 179 -23.35 -7.98 -3.83
N ALA A 180 -22.02 -7.88 -3.70
CA ALA A 180 -21.23 -6.87 -4.41
C ALA A 180 -21.27 -7.04 -5.93
N ALA A 181 -21.52 -8.24 -6.44
CA ALA A 181 -21.66 -8.46 -7.89
C ALA A 181 -22.86 -7.68 -8.48
N GLY A 182 -23.89 -7.38 -7.68
CA GLY A 182 -25.02 -6.55 -8.12
C GLY A 182 -24.76 -5.04 -8.05
N ALA A 183 -23.61 -4.60 -7.55
CA ALA A 183 -23.36 -3.19 -7.24
C ALA A 183 -22.75 -2.38 -8.40
N HIS A 184 -22.50 -3.00 -9.56
CA HIS A 184 -21.87 -2.34 -10.69
C HIS A 184 -22.71 -1.17 -11.23
N HIS A 185 -22.09 -0.04 -11.53
CA HIS A 185 -22.78 1.21 -11.87
C HIS A 185 -23.60 1.15 -13.17
N SER A 186 -23.32 0.18 -14.05
CA SER A 186 -24.11 -0.03 -15.27
C SER A 186 -25.50 -0.65 -15.01
N GLY A 187 -25.82 -1.01 -13.76
CA GLY A 187 -27.05 -1.72 -13.40
C GLY A 187 -27.08 -3.20 -13.82
N GLN A 188 -25.97 -3.73 -14.32
CA GLN A 188 -25.83 -5.13 -14.71
C GLN A 188 -24.93 -5.86 -13.70
N LYS A 189 -25.04 -7.19 -13.62
CA LYS A 189 -24.18 -8.00 -12.76
C LYS A 189 -22.71 -7.86 -13.19
N ALA A 190 -21.81 -7.74 -12.22
CA ALA A 190 -20.37 -7.74 -12.44
C ALA A 190 -19.90 -9.11 -12.91
N ASP A 191 -18.93 -9.12 -13.81
CA ASP A 191 -18.25 -10.33 -14.27
C ASP A 191 -17.24 -10.80 -13.21
N VAL A 192 -16.61 -9.84 -12.51
CA VAL A 192 -15.62 -10.10 -11.46
C VAL A 192 -15.82 -9.17 -10.27
N VAL A 193 -15.66 -9.71 -9.06
CA VAL A 193 -15.56 -8.94 -7.82
C VAL A 193 -14.13 -9.08 -7.27
N VAL A 194 -13.48 -7.95 -6.98
CA VAL A 194 -12.14 -7.93 -6.35
C VAL A 194 -12.30 -7.48 -4.89
N ASN A 195 -11.89 -8.35 -3.96
CA ASN A 195 -12.01 -8.09 -2.53
C ASN A 195 -10.81 -7.32 -1.98
N CYS A 196 -11.01 -6.07 -1.58
CA CYS A 196 -9.99 -5.20 -0.97
C CYS A 196 -10.45 -4.61 0.37
N THR A 197 -11.25 -5.37 1.15
CA THR A 197 -11.86 -4.91 2.41
C THR A 197 -10.94 -4.98 3.63
N GLY A 198 -9.72 -5.52 3.49
CA GLY A 198 -8.75 -5.59 4.58
C GLY A 198 -9.26 -6.39 5.77
N SER A 199 -9.00 -5.90 6.98
CA SER A 199 -9.37 -6.54 8.24
C SER A 199 -10.88 -6.58 8.54
N ILE A 200 -11.72 -5.84 7.80
CA ILE A 200 -13.19 -5.94 7.92
C ILE A 200 -13.69 -7.31 7.47
N PHE A 201 -12.95 -8.02 6.60
CA PHE A 201 -13.29 -9.39 6.19
C PHE A 201 -12.82 -10.42 7.22
N GLN A 202 -13.26 -10.28 8.48
CA GLN A 202 -13.32 -11.43 9.35
C GLN A 202 -14.54 -12.22 8.95
N VAL A 203 -14.34 -13.28 8.16
CA VAL A 203 -15.37 -14.29 7.93
C VAL A 203 -15.74 -14.84 9.30
N SER A 204 -16.86 -14.39 9.87
CA SER A 204 -17.51 -15.04 10.99
C SER A 204 -18.19 -16.33 10.48
N GLY A 205 -17.39 -17.20 9.88
CA GLY A 205 -17.75 -18.55 9.50
C GLY A 205 -17.24 -19.45 10.61
N ARG A 206 -18.01 -19.53 11.71
CA ARG A 206 -18.07 -20.81 12.42
C ARG A 206 -18.81 -21.75 11.48
N CYS A 207 -18.08 -22.60 10.77
CA CYS A 207 -18.59 -23.92 10.46
C CYS A 207 -18.46 -24.77 11.73
#